data_AF-A0A4R6P0C7-F1
#
_entry.id   AF-A0A4R6P0C7-F1
#
_cell.length_a   1.000
_cell.length_b   1.000
_cell.length_c   1.000
_cell.angle_alpha   90.00
_cell.angle_beta   90.00
_cell.angle_gamma   90.00
#
_symmetry.space_group_name_H-M   'P 1'
#
loop_
_entity.id
_entity.type
_entity.pdbx_description
1 polymer ?
#
loop_
_entity_poly.entity_id
_entity_poly.type
_entity_poly.pdbx_seq_one_letter_code
_entity_poly.pdbx_strand_id
1 'polypeptide(L)'
;MADDSRDFTFDIDELDQLISRANGFIGFLTDSLDGINNRVAAIQQNWQGAAADAQEEAYREWAAGAATVVEGLTQMYNAAVTARDAYSAAAEANLRMSGG
;
A
#
# COMPACT_ATOMS: atom_id res chain seq x y z
N MET A 1 -35.50 -24.77 -10.18
CA MET A 1 -34.03 -24.61 -10.09
C MET A 1 -33.84 -23.14 -9.80
N ALA A 2 -33.44 -22.77 -8.58
CA ALA A 2 -33.19 -21.38 -8.25
C ALA A 2 -31.94 -20.95 -9.03
N ASP A 3 -32.08 -19.89 -9.81
CA ASP A 3 -30.98 -19.22 -10.47
C ASP A 3 -30.11 -18.61 -9.36
N ASP A 4 -29.07 -19.35 -8.99
CA ASP A 4 -28.09 -18.97 -7.98
C ASP A 4 -26.98 -18.13 -8.63
N SER A 5 -27.33 -17.36 -9.69
CA SER A 5 -26.56 -16.19 -10.10
C SER A 5 -26.62 -15.21 -8.95
N ARG A 6 -25.77 -15.44 -7.95
CA ARG A 6 -25.34 -14.41 -7.03
C ARG A 6 -24.84 -13.29 -7.91
N ASP A 7 -25.69 -12.28 -8.11
CA ASP A 7 -25.30 -11.00 -8.65
C ASP A 7 -24.19 -10.50 -7.73
N PHE A 8 -22.95 -10.83 -8.09
CA PHE A 8 -21.78 -10.20 -7.54
C PHE A 8 -21.77 -8.80 -8.13
N THR A 9 -22.64 -7.94 -7.61
CA THR A 9 -22.53 -6.50 -7.77
C THR A 9 -21.33 -6.09 -6.93
N PHE A 10 -20.14 -6.34 -7.47
CA PHE A 10 -18.91 -5.89 -6.87
C PHE A 10 -18.87 -4.37 -7.05
N ASP A 11 -18.83 -3.63 -5.94
CA ASP A 11 -18.76 -2.17 -5.98
C ASP A 11 -17.35 -1.76 -6.42
N ILE A 12 -17.21 -1.60 -7.74
CA ILE A 12 -15.96 -1.16 -8.37
C ILE A 12 -15.58 0.25 -7.86
N ASP A 13 -16.57 1.09 -7.54
CA ASP A 13 -16.33 2.44 -7.04
C ASP A 13 -15.76 2.40 -5.60
N GLU A 14 -16.23 1.49 -4.75
CA GLU A 14 -15.67 1.27 -3.42
C GLU A 14 -14.22 0.78 -3.50
N LEU A 15 -13.92 -0.14 -4.44
CA LEU A 15 -12.56 -0.62 -4.67
C LEU A 15 -11.63 0.49 -5.20
N ASP A 16 -12.12 1.34 -6.10
CA ASP A 16 -11.37 2.51 -6.61
C ASP A 16 -11.06 3.52 -5.48
N GLN A 17 -12.02 3.75 -4.56
CA GLN A 17 -11.78 4.59 -3.38
C GLN A 17 -10.73 3.98 -2.44
N LEU A 18 -10.79 2.66 -2.21
CA LEU A 18 -9.81 1.96 -1.39
C LEU A 18 -8.40 2.05 -1.98
N ILE A 19 -8.25 1.80 -3.28
CA ILE A 19 -6.99 1.91 -4.03
C ILE A 19 -6.44 3.34 -3.90
N SER A 20 -7.27 4.36 -4.11
CA SER A 20 -6.87 5.76 -4.00
C SER A 20 -6.34 6.10 -2.59
N ARG A 21 -7.07 5.68 -1.55
CA ARG A 21 -6.65 5.91 -0.15
C ARG A 21 -5.36 5.15 0.18
N ALA A 22 -5.22 3.92 -0.29
CA ALA A 22 -4.02 3.11 -0.08
C ALA A 22 -2.79 3.76 -0.72
N ASN A 23 -2.92 4.25 -1.96
CA ASN A 23 -1.83 4.95 -2.63
C ASN A 23 -1.41 6.22 -1.86
N GLY A 24 -2.39 7.03 -1.45
CA GLY A 24 -2.13 8.24 -0.65
C GLY A 24 -1.44 7.91 0.68
N PHE A 25 -1.85 6.83 1.35
CA PHE A 25 -1.24 6.39 2.60
C PHE A 25 0.20 5.88 2.41
N ILE A 26 0.49 5.12 1.35
CA ILE A 26 1.85 4.67 1.01
C ILE A 26 2.77 5.88 0.77
N GLY A 27 2.29 6.88 0.04
CA GLY A 27 3.02 8.13 -0.17
C GLY A 27 3.33 8.85 1.15
N PHE A 28 2.30 9.08 1.97
CA PHE A 28 2.45 9.70 3.28
C PHE A 28 3.43 8.96 4.20
N LEU A 29 3.38 7.63 4.22
CA LEU A 29 4.30 6.79 4.99
C LEU A 29 5.74 6.96 4.51
N THR A 30 5.96 6.90 3.20
CA THR A 30 7.29 7.07 2.58
C THR A 30 7.89 8.42 2.95
N ASP A 31 7.13 9.51 2.75
CA ASP A 31 7.57 10.87 3.08
C ASP A 31 7.90 11.02 4.59
N SER A 32 7.10 10.39 5.44
CA SER A 32 7.31 10.42 6.89
C SER A 32 8.59 9.69 7.30
N LEU A 33 8.86 8.53 6.70
CA LEU A 33 10.07 7.75 6.95
C LEU A 33 11.32 8.49 6.49
N ASP A 34 11.27 9.13 5.32
CA ASP A 34 12.37 9.99 4.83
C ASP A 34 12.60 11.18 5.76
N GLY A 35 11.53 11.77 6.28
CA GLY A 35 11.60 12.82 7.30
C GLY A 35 12.31 12.36 8.59
N ILE A 36 12.02 11.14 9.05
CA ILE A 36 12.67 10.56 10.23
C ILE A 36 14.15 10.26 9.94
N ASN A 37 14.46 9.65 8.80
CA ASN A 37 15.82 9.35 8.34
C ASN A 37 16.71 10.60 8.36
N ASN A 38 16.22 11.70 7.78
CA ASN A 38 16.96 12.95 7.75
C ASN A 38 17.22 13.54 9.14
N ARG A 39 16.24 13.44 10.05
CA ARG A 39 16.37 13.95 11.42
C ARG A 39 17.36 13.11 12.24
N VAL A 40 17.28 11.78 12.12
CA VAL A 40 18.21 10.88 12.81
C VAL A 40 19.63 11.09 12.31
N ALA A 41 19.82 11.19 10.99
CA ALA A 41 21.11 11.49 10.40
C ALA A 41 21.70 12.82 10.91
N ALA A 42 20.87 13.86 11.04
CA ALA A 42 21.30 15.16 11.56
C ALA A 42 21.73 15.11 13.03
N ILE A 43 21.00 14.36 13.88
CA ILE A 43 21.33 14.20 15.31
C ILE A 43 22.65 13.43 15.46
N GLN A 44 22.83 12.37 14.69
CA GLN A 44 24.01 11.50 14.73
C GLN A 44 25.32 12.22 14.36
N GLN A 45 25.27 13.36 13.66
CA GLN A 45 26.48 14.14 13.36
C GLN A 45 27.20 14.67 14.61
N ASN A 46 26.45 14.95 15.68
CA ASN A 46 26.99 15.58 16.89
C ASN A 46 26.81 14.72 18.14
N TRP A 47 26.16 13.56 18.02
CA TRP A 47 25.93 12.63 19.11
C TRP A 47 26.87 11.43 18.99
N GLN A 48 27.72 11.22 20.00
CA GLN A 48 28.77 10.20 19.99
C GLN A 48 28.77 9.40 21.30
N GLY A 49 29.41 8.23 21.25
CA GLY A 49 29.58 7.32 22.38
C GLY A 49 28.59 6.17 22.38
N ALA A 50 28.70 5.27 23.36
CA ALA A 50 27.99 3.99 23.36
C ALA A 50 26.45 4.10 23.21
N ALA A 51 25.85 5.20 23.69
CA ALA A 51 24.41 5.44 23.52
C ALA A 51 24.04 5.81 22.07
N ALA A 52 24.91 6.54 21.36
CA ALA A 52 24.72 6.87 19.96
C ALA A 52 24.84 5.61 19.08
N ASP A 53 25.82 4.75 19.39
CA ASP A 53 26.03 3.47 18.70
C ASP A 53 24.81 2.55 18.87
N ALA A 54 24.33 2.39 20.12
CA ALA A 54 23.15 1.57 20.41
C ALA A 54 21.88 2.11 19.74
N GLN A 55 21.73 3.43 19.65
CA GLN A 55 20.60 4.03 18.94
C GLN A 55 20.71 3.82 17.43
N GLU A 56 21.90 3.93 16.84
CA GLU A 56 22.10 3.69 15.41
C GLU A 56 21.75 2.23 15.04
N GLU A 57 22.18 1.27 15.86
CA GLU A 57 21.85 -0.15 15.68
C GLU A 57 20.32 -0.38 15.74
N ALA A 58 19.67 0.10 16.80
CA ALA A 58 18.22 0.00 16.95
C ALA A 58 17.47 0.70 15.80
N TYR A 59 18.00 1.81 15.31
CA TYR A 59 17.41 2.54 14.19
C TYR A 59 17.52 1.78 12.87
N ARG A 60 18.64 1.10 12.61
CA ARG A 60 18.79 0.26 11.41
C ARG A 60 17.75 -0.86 11.40
N GLU A 61 17.54 -1.53 12.53
CA GLU A 61 16.53 -2.58 12.65
C GLU A 61 15.12 -2.03 12.41
N TRP A 62 14.79 -0.91 13.05
CA TRP A 62 13.52 -0.22 12.86
C TRP A 62 13.29 0.19 11.39
N ALA A 63 14.31 0.76 10.74
CA ALA A 63 14.24 1.21 9.36
C ALA A 63 14.02 0.04 8.38
N ALA A 64 14.67 -1.10 8.64
CA ALA A 64 14.44 -2.31 7.87
C ALA A 64 12.99 -2.80 8.00
N GLY A 65 12.45 -2.84 9.23
CA GLY A 65 11.05 -3.19 9.47
C GLY A 65 10.06 -2.22 8.81
N ALA A 66 10.36 -0.91 8.85
CA ALA A 66 9.55 0.11 8.20
C ALA A 66 9.53 -0.07 6.67
N ALA A 67 10.67 -0.40 6.06
CA ALA A 67 10.76 -0.71 4.63
C ALA A 67 9.90 -1.94 4.27
N THR A 68 9.94 -3.01 5.07
CA THR A 68 9.10 -4.20 4.87
C THR A 68 7.61 -3.86 4.92
N VAL A 69 7.19 -2.95 5.82
CA VAL A 69 5.79 -2.52 5.88
C VAL A 69 5.37 -1.78 4.61
N VAL A 70 6.19 -0.82 4.14
CA VAL A 70 5.90 -0.08 2.89
C VAL A 70 5.83 -1.03 1.70
N GLU A 71 6.74 -2.01 1.62
CA GLU A 71 6.74 -3.02 0.58
C GLU A 71 5.46 -3.85 0.59
N GLY A 72 5.07 -4.37 1.77
CA GLY A 72 3.85 -5.16 1.91
C GLY A 72 2.59 -4.39 1.54
N LEU A 73 2.49 -3.12 1.94
CA LEU A 73 1.38 -2.25 1.55
C LEU A 73 1.35 -2.00 0.04
N THR A 74 2.52 -1.82 -0.58
CA THR A 74 2.63 -1.66 -2.04
C THR A 74 2.21 -2.92 -2.78
N GLN A 75 2.57 -4.10 -2.28
CA GLN A 75 2.12 -5.38 -2.85
C GLN A 75 0.59 -5.53 -2.75
N MET A 76 0.00 -5.20 -1.60
CA MET A 76 -1.46 -5.22 -1.41
C MET A 76 -2.17 -4.23 -2.35
N TYR A 77 -1.62 -3.03 -2.51
CA TYR A 77 -2.12 -2.03 -3.45
C TYR A 77 -2.13 -2.58 -4.90
N ASN A 78 -1.02 -3.16 -5.34
CA ASN A 78 -0.92 -3.73 -6.70
C ASN A 78 -1.91 -4.89 -6.92
N ALA A 79 -2.12 -5.72 -5.90
CA ALA A 79 -3.10 -6.80 -5.95
C ALA A 79 -4.53 -6.24 -6.07
N ALA A 80 -4.86 -5.17 -5.33
CA ALA A 80 -6.15 -4.50 -5.42
C ALA A 80 -6.40 -3.89 -6.81
N VAL A 81 -5.39 -3.22 -7.40
CA VAL A 81 -5.45 -2.71 -8.78
C VAL A 81 -5.70 -3.83 -9.78
N THR A 82 -4.95 -4.93 -9.65
CA THR A 82 -5.12 -6.10 -10.53
C THR A 82 -6.54 -6.67 -10.45
N ALA A 83 -7.09 -6.79 -9.24
CA ALA A 83 -8.46 -7.26 -9.04
C ALA A 83 -9.48 -6.29 -9.67
N ARG A 84 -9.30 -4.99 -9.48
CA ARG A 84 -10.13 -3.93 -10.05
C ARG A 84 -10.19 -3.98 -11.57
N ASP A 85 -9.04 -4.17 -12.21
CA ASP A 85 -8.95 -4.26 -13.67
C ASP A 85 -9.65 -5.52 -14.20
N ALA A 86 -9.47 -6.66 -13.52
CA ALA A 86 -10.14 -7.90 -13.87
C ALA A 86 -11.67 -7.80 -13.76
N TYR A 87 -12.18 -7.19 -12.68
CA TYR A 87 -13.62 -6.99 -12.49
C TYR A 87 -14.22 -6.02 -13.51
N SER A 88 -13.51 -4.93 -13.81
CA SER A 88 -13.94 -3.97 -14.84
C SER A 88 -14.02 -4.64 -16.22
N ALA A 89 -13.01 -5.41 -16.60
CA ALA A 89 -13.00 -6.14 -17.87
C ALA A 89 -14.13 -7.18 -17.98
N ALA A 90 -14.44 -7.88 -16.88
CA ALA A 90 -15.55 -8.83 -16.82
C ALA A 90 -16.92 -8.12 -16.99
N ALA A 91 -17.11 -6.98 -16.33
CA ALA A 91 -18.32 -6.18 -16.46
C ALA A 91 -18.53 -5.69 -17.91
N GLU A 92 -17.48 -5.17 -18.55
CA GLU A 92 -17.52 -4.74 -19.95
C GLU A 92 -17.79 -5.91 -20.92
N ALA A 93 -17.23 -7.09 -20.66
CA ALA A 93 -17.50 -8.27 -21.47
C ALA A 93 -18.96 -8.71 -21.37
N ASN A 94 -19.52 -8.74 -20.15
CA ASN A 94 -20.92 -9.10 -19.92
C ASN A 94 -21.88 -8.12 -20.60
N LEU A 95 -21.62 -6.80 -20.50
CA LEU A 95 -22.41 -5.77 -21.17
C LEU A 95 -22.43 -5.93 -22.69
N ARG A 96 -21.28 -6.30 -23.30
CA ARG A 96 -21.19 -6.58 -24.73
C ARG A 96 -21.97 -7.83 -25.14
N MET A 97 -21.97 -8.86 -24.30
CA MET A 97 -22.69 -10.11 -24.56
C MET A 97 -24.21 -9.97 -24.37
N SER A 98 -24.67 -9.15 -23.41
CA SER A 98 -26.10 -8.96 -23.14
C SER A 98 -26.78 -7.92 -24.05
N GLY A 99 -25.99 -7.11 -24.78
CA GLY A 99 -26.47 -6.10 -25.72
C GLY A 99 -26.48 -6.52 -27.20
N GLY A 100 -26.27 -7.82 -27.49
CA GLY A 100 -26.29 -8.42 -28.83
C GLY A 100 -27.49 -9.33 -29.06
#